data_AF-A0A914KLB7-F1
#
_entry.id   AF-A0A914KLB7-F1
#
_cell.length_a   1.000
_cell.length_b   1.000
_cell.length_c   1.000
_cell.angle_alpha   90.00
_cell.angle_beta   90.00
_cell.angle_gamma   90.00
#
_symmetry.space_group_name_H-M   'P 1'
#
loop_
_entity.id
_entity.type
_entity.pdbx_description
1 polymer ?
#
loop_
_entity_poly.entity_id
_entity_poly.type
_entity_poly.pdbx_seq_one_letter_code
_entity_poly.pdbx_strand_id
1 'polypeptide(L)'
;MNKSHDEQVLVQQKCVGLPTVEGAKLSDAINVNVVKTLEEGDYQYAKALCEDNTNWEIEFEGRKTKVWSRKLSDSSLQMYKSKSEFKDVQADVCYDVLQDSDYRYKWDKYLMTTTRIGYLDQNNDVCYYRVGSLPPFRNRDFVLLRSWADLGKEKFILAHSVWHDKFPPTKDYIRGTIYLTINYVKALEKGCQFTYLTLVDPKGKLPNWLINRVTKTIAPRLCKKLRKACLGYERWKRKHKRTEENNFWRIKEIKDINIPKLELTDCVYKGEEISEDWPDESGIQPNAVNDEEKEEEEEDDEESGKK
;
A
#
# COMPACT_ATOMS: atom_id res chain seq x y z
N MET A 1 -23.51 7.80 41.86
CA MET A 1 -22.47 6.77 41.63
C MET A 1 -22.34 6.61 40.12
N ASN A 2 -21.36 7.33 39.57
CA ASN A 2 -21.06 7.37 38.15
C ASN A 2 -20.50 6.01 37.72
N LYS A 3 -21.21 5.29 36.85
CA LYS A 3 -20.59 4.26 36.02
C LYS A 3 -19.82 5.00 34.93
N SER A 4 -18.52 4.71 34.85
CA SER A 4 -17.53 5.33 33.99
C SER A 4 -17.98 5.36 32.53
N HIS A 5 -17.89 6.56 31.94
CA HIS A 5 -18.07 6.85 30.52
C HIS A 5 -16.90 6.36 29.64
N ASP A 6 -15.94 5.60 30.21
CA ASP A 6 -14.69 5.22 29.54
C ASP A 6 -14.69 3.82 28.91
N GLU A 7 -15.83 3.10 28.88
CA GLU A 7 -15.88 1.71 28.37
C GLU A 7 -16.77 1.49 27.13
N GLN A 8 -17.24 2.56 26.47
CA GLN A 8 -18.16 2.40 25.32
C GLN A 8 -17.78 3.13 24.01
N VAL A 9 -16.53 3.55 23.83
CA VAL A 9 -16.07 4.09 22.53
C VAL A 9 -14.85 3.33 22.01
N LEU A 10 -15.09 2.06 21.67
CA LEU A 10 -14.25 1.28 20.76
C LEU A 10 -15.23 0.45 19.94
N VAL A 11 -15.61 0.96 18.77
CA VAL A 11 -16.04 0.05 17.69
C VAL A 11 -14.82 -0.84 17.46
N GLN A 12 -14.84 -2.03 18.06
CA GLN A 12 -13.77 -3.01 17.97
C GLN A 12 -13.67 -3.49 16.52
N GLN A 13 -13.02 -2.72 15.65
CA GLN A 13 -12.16 -3.35 14.67
C GLN A 13 -11.17 -4.16 15.50
N LYS A 14 -11.22 -5.50 15.41
CA LYS A 14 -10.25 -6.38 16.07
C LYS A 14 -8.86 -5.80 15.81
N CYS A 15 -8.19 -5.34 16.86
CA CYS A 15 -6.80 -4.90 16.76
C CYS A 15 -5.98 -6.10 16.33
N VAL A 16 -5.66 -6.19 15.04
CA VAL A 16 -4.72 -7.18 14.52
C VAL A 16 -3.33 -6.68 14.87
N GLY A 17 -2.64 -7.42 15.74
CA GLY A 17 -1.30 -7.08 16.17
C GLY A 17 -0.29 -7.25 15.03
N LEU A 18 0.58 -6.25 14.85
CA LEU A 18 1.75 -6.41 14.01
C LEU A 18 2.74 -7.37 14.69
N PRO A 19 3.41 -8.25 13.94
CA PRO A 19 4.33 -9.22 14.53
C PRO A 19 5.50 -8.52 15.21
N THR A 20 5.96 -9.03 16.34
CA THR A 20 7.21 -8.56 16.95
C THR A 20 8.40 -8.95 16.08
N VAL A 21 9.41 -8.09 16.04
CA VAL A 21 10.69 -8.34 15.37
C VAL A 21 11.80 -8.06 16.35
N GLU A 22 12.71 -9.03 16.52
CA GLU A 22 13.79 -8.95 17.50
C GLU A 22 14.70 -7.75 17.22
N GLY A 23 15.02 -6.97 18.25
CA GLY A 23 15.90 -5.81 18.15
C GLY A 23 15.28 -4.55 17.53
N ALA A 24 14.02 -4.60 17.06
CA ALA A 24 13.32 -3.43 16.55
C ALA A 24 12.31 -2.89 17.58
N LYS A 25 12.29 -1.56 17.77
CA LYS A 25 11.25 -0.88 18.56
C LYS A 25 10.19 -0.33 17.62
N LEU A 26 8.96 -0.77 17.82
CA LEU A 26 7.79 -0.30 17.08
C LEU A 26 7.05 0.75 17.92
N SER A 27 6.76 1.91 17.33
CA SER A 27 5.96 2.93 17.99
C SER A 27 4.46 2.66 17.79
N ASP A 28 3.61 3.26 18.63
CA ASP A 28 2.16 3.17 18.45
C ASP A 28 1.66 3.97 17.23
N ALA A 29 2.50 4.79 16.59
CA ALA A 29 2.11 5.62 15.46
C ALA A 29 1.72 4.80 14.23
N ILE A 30 2.23 3.57 14.11
CA ILE A 30 1.93 2.65 13.00
C ILE A 30 0.56 1.96 13.13
N ASN A 31 -0.09 2.07 14.30
CA ASN A 31 -1.34 1.37 14.56
C ASN A 31 -2.49 2.00 13.77
N VAL A 32 -3.42 1.15 13.31
CA VAL A 32 -4.64 1.59 12.62
C VAL A 32 -5.38 2.65 13.45
N ASN A 33 -5.87 3.69 12.77
CA ASN A 33 -6.54 4.85 13.35
C ASN A 33 -5.67 5.74 14.26
N VAL A 34 -4.36 5.54 14.32
CA VAL A 34 -3.44 6.47 14.98
C VAL A 34 -2.89 7.44 13.94
N VAL A 35 -3.15 8.74 14.15
CA VAL A 35 -2.61 9.83 13.34
C VAL A 35 -1.47 10.49 14.08
N LYS A 36 -0.26 9.98 13.86
CA LYS A 36 1.01 10.49 14.40
C LYS A 36 2.13 10.29 13.37
N THR A 37 3.15 11.13 13.45
CA THR A 37 4.38 10.96 12.65
C THR A 37 5.06 9.64 13.01
N LEU A 38 5.50 8.90 11.99
CA LEU A 38 6.35 7.71 12.19
C LEU A 38 7.80 8.13 12.46
N GLU A 39 8.46 7.37 13.33
CA GLU A 39 9.82 7.64 13.78
C GLU A 39 10.82 6.65 13.18
N GLU A 40 12.11 6.90 13.36
CA GLU A 40 13.20 6.05 12.87
C GLU A 40 13.04 4.56 13.28
N GLY A 41 12.52 4.30 14.49
CA GLY A 41 12.25 2.94 14.97
C GLY A 41 11.26 2.17 14.09
N ASP A 42 10.25 2.85 13.55
CA ASP A 42 9.23 2.24 12.69
C ASP A 42 9.82 1.81 11.34
N TYR A 43 10.77 2.59 10.80
CA TYR A 43 11.50 2.24 9.59
C TYR A 43 12.47 1.08 9.80
N GLN A 44 13.14 1.02 10.96
CA GLN A 44 13.99 -0.11 11.34
C GLN A 44 13.17 -1.40 11.51
N TYR A 45 12.01 -1.29 12.14
CA TYR A 45 11.05 -2.38 12.21
C TYR A 45 10.61 -2.85 10.81
N ALA A 46 10.21 -1.92 9.94
CA ALA A 46 9.77 -2.22 8.58
C ALA A 46 10.87 -2.91 7.76
N LYS A 47 12.12 -2.45 7.88
CA LYS A 47 13.29 -3.07 7.28
C LYS A 47 13.47 -4.50 7.76
N ALA A 48 13.48 -4.70 9.08
CA ALA A 48 13.70 -6.01 9.66
C ALA A 48 12.61 -7.00 9.22
N LEU A 49 11.35 -6.57 9.13
CA LEU A 49 10.24 -7.39 8.62
C LEU A 49 10.38 -7.75 7.12
N CYS A 50 10.98 -6.86 6.32
CA CYS A 50 11.25 -7.09 4.91
C CYS A 50 12.48 -7.98 4.65
N GLU A 51 13.49 -7.91 5.52
CA GLU A 51 14.77 -8.63 5.35
C GLU A 51 14.76 -10.01 6.01
N ASP A 52 14.14 -10.14 7.19
CA ASP A 52 14.01 -11.40 7.89
C ASP A 52 12.88 -12.25 7.29
N ASN A 53 13.22 -13.49 6.93
CA ASN A 53 12.29 -14.48 6.39
C ASN A 53 11.91 -15.55 7.43
N THR A 54 12.33 -15.39 8.69
CA THR A 54 11.90 -16.26 9.78
C THR A 54 10.38 -16.17 9.94
N ASN A 55 9.71 -17.32 10.04
CA ASN A 55 8.25 -17.44 10.10
C ASN A 55 7.50 -17.00 8.82
N TRP A 56 8.18 -16.91 7.68
CA TRP A 56 7.56 -16.69 6.37
C TRP A 56 7.56 -17.99 5.56
N GLU A 57 6.42 -18.32 4.95
CA GLU A 57 6.25 -19.44 4.03
C GLU A 57 6.37 -18.93 2.58
N ILE A 58 7.06 -19.65 1.69
CA ILE A 58 7.17 -19.26 0.27
C ILE A 58 5.90 -19.70 -0.47
N GLU A 59 5.21 -18.74 -1.10
CA GLU A 59 4.01 -18.98 -1.93
C GLU A 59 4.33 -19.06 -3.42
N PHE A 60 5.37 -18.32 -3.84
CA PHE A 60 5.84 -18.27 -5.23
C PHE A 60 7.33 -17.98 -5.28
N GLU A 61 8.05 -18.69 -6.14
CA GLU A 61 9.47 -18.47 -6.39
C GLU A 61 9.74 -18.45 -7.90
N GLY A 62 9.93 -17.25 -8.44
CA GLY A 62 10.36 -17.01 -9.82
C GLY A 62 11.81 -16.55 -9.89
N ARG A 63 12.34 -16.39 -11.11
CA ARG A 63 13.75 -16.03 -11.33
C ARG A 63 14.15 -14.68 -10.71
N LYS A 64 13.24 -13.70 -10.70
CA LYS A 64 13.51 -12.33 -10.23
C LYS A 64 12.65 -11.91 -9.04
N THR A 65 11.57 -12.64 -8.77
CA THR A 65 10.54 -12.27 -7.80
C THR A 65 10.22 -13.48 -6.94
N LYS A 66 10.17 -13.28 -5.64
CA LYS A 66 9.71 -14.26 -4.66
C LYS A 66 8.58 -13.66 -3.84
N VAL A 67 7.58 -14.46 -3.52
CA VAL A 67 6.43 -14.06 -2.70
C VAL A 67 6.32 -15.00 -1.52
N TRP A 68 6.12 -14.42 -0.34
CA TRP A 68 5.93 -15.12 0.91
C TRP A 68 4.59 -14.75 1.54
N SER A 69 4.05 -15.65 2.34
CA SER A 69 2.96 -15.41 3.27
C SER A 69 3.44 -15.60 4.71
N ARG A 70 2.80 -14.93 5.66
CA ARG A 70 2.99 -15.15 7.10
C ARG A 70 1.64 -15.10 7.78
N LYS A 71 1.30 -16.17 8.51
CA LYS A 71 0.11 -16.24 9.35
C LYS A 71 0.33 -15.42 10.63
N LEU A 72 -0.74 -14.82 11.13
CA LEU A 72 -0.75 -14.10 12.40
C LEU A 72 -1.39 -14.98 13.47
N SER A 73 -0.91 -14.86 14.71
CA SER A 73 -1.40 -15.70 15.82
C SER A 73 -2.78 -15.30 16.32
N ASP A 74 -3.18 -14.05 16.12
CA ASP A 74 -4.37 -13.41 16.66
C ASP A 74 -5.44 -13.08 15.59
N SER A 75 -5.18 -13.42 14.32
CA SER A 75 -6.03 -13.06 13.20
C SER A 75 -6.06 -14.14 12.11
N SER A 76 -7.20 -14.26 11.42
CA SER A 76 -7.31 -15.09 10.20
C SER A 76 -6.67 -14.43 8.98
N LEU A 77 -6.26 -13.15 9.09
CA LEU A 77 -5.53 -12.46 8.05
C LEU A 77 -4.10 -12.99 7.93
N GLN A 78 -3.53 -12.82 6.75
CA GLN A 78 -2.14 -13.14 6.47
C GLN A 78 -1.40 -11.89 6.00
N MET A 79 -0.12 -11.81 6.34
CA MET A 79 0.79 -10.86 5.73
C MET A 79 1.33 -11.45 4.44
N TYR A 80 1.47 -10.62 3.41
CA TYR A 80 2.14 -10.98 2.18
C TYR A 80 3.36 -10.11 1.97
N LYS A 81 4.44 -10.71 1.50
CA LYS A 81 5.69 -10.04 1.15
C LYS A 81 6.10 -10.48 -0.24
N SER A 82 6.35 -9.54 -1.15
CA SER A 82 6.97 -9.79 -2.45
C SER A 82 8.32 -9.08 -2.48
N LYS A 83 9.36 -9.76 -2.96
CA LYS A 83 10.70 -9.21 -3.13
C LYS A 83 11.15 -9.45 -4.56
N SER A 84 11.57 -8.38 -5.23
CA SER A 84 12.01 -8.40 -6.63
C SER A 84 13.34 -7.69 -6.81
N GLU A 85 14.21 -8.23 -7.67
CA GLU A 85 15.46 -7.58 -8.07
C GLU A 85 15.35 -6.96 -9.47
N PHE A 86 15.65 -5.66 -9.55
CA PHE A 86 15.67 -4.88 -10.78
C PHE A 86 17.10 -4.44 -11.09
N LYS A 87 17.85 -5.26 -11.83
CA LYS A 87 19.27 -5.03 -12.15
C LYS A 87 19.52 -3.82 -13.05
N ASP A 88 18.47 -3.32 -13.70
CA ASP A 88 18.46 -2.28 -14.71
C ASP A 88 17.71 -1.00 -14.27
N VAL A 89 17.31 -0.94 -13.01
CA VAL A 89 16.58 0.21 -12.44
C VAL A 89 17.33 0.74 -11.23
N GLN A 90 17.61 2.05 -11.21
CA GLN A 90 18.21 2.71 -10.05
C GLN A 90 17.20 2.84 -8.91
N ALA A 91 17.68 2.78 -7.66
CA ALA A 91 16.82 2.88 -6.47
C ALA A 91 16.02 4.18 -6.43
N ASP A 92 16.62 5.31 -6.80
CA ASP A 92 15.94 6.62 -6.86
C ASP A 92 14.78 6.63 -7.86
N VAL A 93 14.99 6.04 -9.04
CA VAL A 93 13.93 5.96 -10.07
C VAL A 93 12.77 5.10 -9.59
N CYS A 94 13.07 3.94 -8.99
CA CYS A 94 12.03 3.06 -8.43
C CYS A 94 11.21 3.78 -7.35
N TYR A 95 11.90 4.51 -6.46
CA TYR A 95 11.27 5.27 -5.39
C TYR A 95 10.40 6.42 -5.93
N ASP A 96 10.89 7.18 -6.92
CA ASP A 96 10.12 8.25 -7.54
C ASP A 96 8.85 7.71 -8.24
N VAL A 97 8.95 6.58 -8.94
CA VAL A 97 7.79 5.94 -9.61
C VAL A 97 6.72 5.46 -8.64
N LEU A 98 7.11 5.04 -7.44
CA LEU A 98 6.17 4.63 -6.40
C LEU A 98 5.39 5.82 -5.80
N GLN A 99 6.03 6.99 -5.74
CA GLN A 99 5.47 8.21 -5.14
C GLN A 99 4.68 9.08 -6.15
N ASP A 100 5.07 9.08 -7.42
CA ASP A 100 4.45 9.90 -8.47
C ASP A 100 3.05 9.40 -8.79
N SER A 101 2.04 10.01 -8.17
CA SER A 101 0.64 9.63 -8.32
C SER A 101 0.13 9.86 -9.74
N ASP A 102 0.59 10.92 -10.43
CA ASP A 102 0.21 11.20 -11.82
C ASP A 102 0.70 10.08 -12.76
N TYR A 103 1.95 9.62 -12.53
CA TYR A 103 2.50 8.52 -13.31
C TYR A 103 1.90 7.17 -12.90
N ARG A 104 1.55 6.99 -11.64
CA ARG A 104 0.96 5.74 -11.13
C ARG A 104 -0.28 5.33 -11.90
N TYR A 105 -1.16 6.27 -12.25
CA TYR A 105 -2.34 6.00 -13.10
C TYR A 105 -2.02 5.45 -14.49
N LYS A 106 -0.79 5.64 -14.99
CA LYS A 106 -0.40 5.14 -16.32
C LYS A 106 -0.01 3.67 -16.31
N TRP A 107 0.49 3.15 -15.19
CA TRP A 107 1.04 1.80 -15.15
C TRP A 107 0.34 0.88 -14.15
N ASP A 108 -0.35 1.44 -13.16
CA ASP A 108 -1.18 0.69 -12.20
C ASP A 108 -2.66 0.86 -12.54
N LYS A 109 -3.19 -0.09 -13.31
CA LYS A 109 -4.60 -0.08 -13.73
C LYS A 109 -5.60 -0.17 -12.58
N TYR A 110 -5.18 -0.70 -11.43
CA TYR A 110 -6.05 -0.84 -10.28
C TYR A 110 -6.12 0.45 -9.47
N LEU A 111 -5.19 1.39 -9.63
CA LEU A 111 -5.33 2.69 -9.00
C LEU A 111 -6.36 3.54 -9.77
N MET A 112 -7.51 3.82 -9.15
CA MET A 112 -8.53 4.68 -9.74
C MET A 112 -8.30 6.15 -9.41
N THR A 113 -8.09 6.46 -8.14
CA THR A 113 -7.87 7.84 -7.67
C THR A 113 -7.09 7.86 -6.37
N THR A 114 -6.20 8.84 -6.24
CA THR A 114 -5.51 9.25 -5.02
C THR A 114 -5.82 10.72 -4.79
N THR A 115 -6.27 11.07 -3.60
CA THR A 115 -6.53 12.45 -3.18
C THR A 115 -5.76 12.70 -1.90
N ARG A 116 -4.77 13.60 -1.92
CA ARG A 116 -4.10 14.02 -0.68
C ARG A 116 -5.07 14.89 0.12
N ILE A 117 -5.26 14.53 1.39
CA ILE A 117 -6.16 15.23 2.31
C ILE A 117 -5.41 16.35 3.03
N GLY A 118 -4.23 16.04 3.59
CA GLY A 118 -3.41 17.00 4.29
C GLY A 118 -2.10 16.40 4.77
N TYR A 119 -1.13 17.24 5.14
CA TYR A 119 0.16 16.80 5.68
C TYR A 119 0.20 16.93 7.21
N LEU A 120 0.87 15.99 7.89
CA LEU A 120 1.26 16.14 9.29
C LEU A 120 2.58 16.90 9.37
N ASP A 121 3.54 16.51 8.53
CA ASP A 121 4.86 17.11 8.41
C ASP A 121 5.43 16.89 6.99
N GLN A 122 6.75 17.08 6.83
CA GLN A 122 7.46 16.98 5.54
C GLN A 122 7.38 15.59 4.89
N ASN A 123 7.24 14.54 5.69
CA ASN A 123 7.37 13.15 5.28
C ASN A 123 6.14 12.32 5.61
N ASN A 124 5.10 12.93 6.18
CA ASN A 124 3.88 12.27 6.62
C ASN A 124 2.65 12.99 6.08
N ASP A 125 1.80 12.28 5.35
CA ASP A 125 0.53 12.78 4.86
C ASP A 125 -0.64 11.85 5.19
N VAL A 126 -1.85 12.38 5.09
CA VAL A 126 -3.08 11.60 5.03
C VAL A 126 -3.70 11.78 3.64
N CYS A 127 -4.15 10.68 3.08
CA CYS A 127 -4.64 10.62 1.71
C CYS A 127 -5.76 9.58 1.58
N TYR A 128 -6.60 9.78 0.58
CA TYR A 128 -7.69 8.89 0.22
C TYR A 128 -7.38 8.16 -1.09
N TYR A 129 -7.56 6.85 -1.09
CA TYR A 129 -7.28 5.94 -2.19
C TYR A 129 -8.55 5.23 -2.62
N ARG A 130 -8.79 5.18 -3.93
CA ARG A 130 -9.78 4.32 -4.57
C ARG A 130 -9.07 3.31 -5.46
N VAL A 131 -9.37 2.04 -5.23
CA VAL A 131 -8.71 0.91 -5.88
C VAL A 131 -9.77 0.07 -6.59
N GLY A 132 -9.58 -0.06 -7.91
CA GLY A 132 -10.35 -0.95 -8.77
C GLY A 132 -10.12 -2.40 -8.38
N SER A 133 -11.15 -3.23 -8.54
CA SER A 133 -11.05 -4.67 -8.33
C SER A 133 -11.31 -5.42 -9.64
N LEU A 134 -10.91 -6.69 -9.68
CA LEU A 134 -11.24 -7.57 -10.79
C LEU A 134 -12.77 -7.76 -10.85
N PRO A 135 -13.48 -7.41 -11.93
CA PRO A 135 -14.90 -7.70 -12.03
C PRO A 135 -15.15 -9.21 -11.83
N PRO A 136 -16.18 -9.64 -11.06
CA PRO A 136 -17.27 -8.85 -10.48
C PRO A 136 -17.04 -8.37 -9.03
N PHE A 137 -15.80 -8.42 -8.52
CA PHE A 137 -15.50 -7.89 -7.18
C PHE A 137 -15.71 -6.37 -7.14
N ARG A 138 -16.32 -5.86 -6.07
CA ARG A 138 -16.57 -4.43 -5.88
C ARG A 138 -15.27 -3.68 -5.61
N ASN A 139 -15.20 -2.43 -6.03
CA ASN A 139 -14.02 -1.60 -5.78
C ASN A 139 -13.85 -1.30 -4.29
N ARG A 140 -12.60 -1.07 -3.88
CA ARG A 140 -12.23 -0.76 -2.49
C ARG A 140 -11.83 0.71 -2.36
N ASP A 141 -12.02 1.26 -1.18
CA ASP A 141 -11.42 2.54 -0.81
C ASP A 141 -10.68 2.45 0.53
N PHE A 142 -9.73 3.36 0.72
CA PHE A 142 -8.89 3.45 1.91
C PHE A 142 -8.61 4.91 2.25
N VAL A 143 -8.61 5.24 3.53
CA VAL A 143 -8.01 6.49 4.04
C VAL A 143 -6.73 6.08 4.74
N LEU A 144 -5.59 6.63 4.31
CA LEU A 144 -4.25 6.19 4.70
C LEU A 144 -3.44 7.33 5.25
N LEU A 145 -2.80 7.12 6.39
CA LEU A 145 -1.59 7.86 6.75
C LEU A 145 -0.43 7.21 6.01
N ARG A 146 0.35 8.00 5.26
CA ARG A 146 1.58 7.54 4.61
C ARG A 146 2.76 8.28 5.17
N SER A 147 3.85 7.55 5.38
CA SER A 147 5.13 8.08 5.85
C SER A 147 6.24 7.61 4.92
N TRP A 148 7.21 8.46 4.60
CA TRP A 148 8.30 8.08 3.70
C TRP A 148 9.66 8.61 4.12
N ALA A 149 10.70 7.81 3.89
CA ALA A 149 12.08 8.15 4.22
C ALA A 149 13.03 7.76 3.08
N ASP A 150 13.98 8.65 2.77
CA ASP A 150 15.09 8.40 1.87
C ASP A 150 16.40 8.45 2.68
N LEU A 151 16.93 7.27 3.03
CA LEU A 151 18.18 7.10 3.80
C LEU A 151 19.37 6.84 2.86
N GLY A 152 19.31 7.31 1.62
CA GLY A 152 20.32 7.09 0.59
C GLY A 152 20.20 5.70 -0.03
N LYS A 153 20.85 4.69 0.56
CA LYS A 153 20.83 3.30 0.03
C LYS A 153 19.51 2.58 0.29
N GLU A 154 18.75 3.02 1.28
CA GLU A 154 17.52 2.39 1.73
C GLU A 154 16.42 3.44 1.73
N LYS A 155 15.27 3.13 1.12
CA LYS A 155 14.15 4.06 0.98
C LYS A 155 12.85 3.36 1.31
N PHE A 156 11.95 4.07 1.99
CA PHE A 156 10.74 3.51 2.57
C PHE A 156 9.52 4.35 2.22
N ILE A 157 8.39 3.69 1.99
CA ILE A 157 7.05 4.27 2.00
C ILE A 157 6.19 3.32 2.82
N LEU A 158 5.79 3.77 4.01
CA LEU A 158 4.93 3.06 4.94
C LEU A 158 3.53 3.65 4.85
N ALA A 159 2.50 2.82 5.00
CA ALA A 159 1.15 3.34 5.17
C ALA A 159 0.24 2.41 5.97
N HIS A 160 -0.66 3.00 6.74
CA HIS A 160 -1.71 2.32 7.50
C HIS A 160 -3.02 3.12 7.45
N SER A 161 -4.14 2.44 7.68
CA SER A 161 -5.46 3.04 7.63
C SER A 161 -5.72 3.95 8.82
N VAL A 162 -6.33 5.10 8.55
CA VAL A 162 -6.76 6.07 9.55
C VAL A 162 -8.18 6.55 9.27
N TRP A 163 -8.80 7.18 10.26
CA TRP A 163 -10.11 7.82 10.10
C TRP A 163 -9.96 9.24 9.55
N HIS A 164 -10.94 9.69 8.77
CA HIS A 164 -11.11 11.10 8.44
C HIS A 164 -12.60 11.41 8.16
N ASP A 165 -13.16 12.40 8.87
CA ASP A 165 -14.60 12.73 8.87
C ASP A 165 -15.16 13.08 7.48
N LYS A 166 -14.34 13.72 6.62
CA LYS A 166 -14.73 14.07 5.25
C LYS A 166 -14.73 12.88 4.27
N PHE A 167 -14.21 11.72 4.67
CA PHE A 167 -14.13 10.51 3.85
C PHE A 167 -14.70 9.29 4.58
N PRO A 168 -15.97 9.35 5.04
CA PRO A 168 -16.61 8.21 5.70
C PRO A 168 -16.81 7.06 4.70
N PRO A 169 -17.01 5.81 5.17
CA PRO A 169 -17.40 4.70 4.31
C PRO A 169 -18.67 5.04 3.52
N THR A 170 -18.69 4.64 2.24
CA THR A 170 -19.82 4.90 1.34
C THR A 170 -20.37 3.58 0.82
N LYS A 171 -21.56 3.59 0.20
CA LYS A 171 -22.12 2.39 -0.42
C LYS A 171 -21.44 2.02 -1.74
N ASP A 172 -20.68 2.93 -2.36
CA ASP A 172 -20.09 2.75 -3.69
C ASP A 172 -18.84 1.85 -3.64
N TYR A 173 -18.10 1.90 -2.54
CA TYR A 173 -16.85 1.18 -2.33
C TYR A 173 -16.88 0.39 -1.02
N ILE A 174 -16.19 -0.75 -1.00
CA ILE A 174 -15.93 -1.48 0.24
C ILE A 174 -14.76 -0.79 0.97
N ARG A 175 -14.99 -0.26 2.17
CA ARG A 175 -13.91 0.31 2.99
C ARG A 175 -13.01 -0.80 3.52
N GLY A 176 -11.82 -0.93 2.94
CA GLY A 176 -10.81 -1.85 3.43
C GLY A 176 -10.01 -1.23 4.58
N THR A 177 -9.31 -2.08 5.33
CA THR A 177 -8.38 -1.68 6.39
C THR A 177 -6.98 -2.17 6.05
N ILE A 178 -6.06 -1.24 5.79
CA ILE A 178 -4.63 -1.55 5.72
C ILE A 178 -4.07 -1.42 7.13
N TYR A 179 -3.60 -2.53 7.69
CA TYR A 179 -2.89 -2.50 8.97
C TYR A 179 -1.45 -2.05 8.79
N LEU A 180 -0.81 -2.47 7.70
CA LEU A 180 0.51 -2.01 7.33
C LEU A 180 0.77 -2.30 5.86
N THR A 181 1.29 -1.32 5.13
CA THR A 181 1.97 -1.52 3.85
C THR A 181 3.37 -0.96 3.92
N ILE A 182 4.31 -1.64 3.29
CA ILE A 182 5.72 -1.26 3.21
C ILE A 182 6.14 -1.37 1.74
N ASN A 183 6.60 -0.25 1.18
CA ASN A 183 7.44 -0.26 -0.01
C ASN A 183 8.87 0.01 0.44
N TYR A 184 9.73 -1.00 0.36
CA TYR A 184 11.14 -0.90 0.72
C TYR A 184 12.00 -1.06 -0.53
N VAL A 185 12.74 -0.01 -0.88
CA VAL A 185 13.67 0.01 -2.00
C VAL A 185 15.10 0.06 -1.46
N LYS A 186 15.91 -0.92 -1.83
CA LYS A 186 17.32 -1.03 -1.44
C LYS A 186 18.21 -0.95 -2.67
N ALA A 187 19.16 -0.02 -2.68
CA ALA A 187 20.18 0.08 -3.72
C ALA A 187 21.10 -1.15 -3.67
N LEU A 188 21.40 -1.72 -4.82
CA LEU A 188 22.37 -2.80 -5.01
C LEU A 188 23.59 -2.27 -5.78
N GLU A 189 24.63 -3.09 -5.92
CA GLU A 189 25.77 -2.75 -6.80
C GLU A 189 25.31 -2.51 -8.24
N LYS A 190 24.33 -3.29 -8.71
CA LYS A 190 23.66 -3.13 -10.00
C LYS A 190 22.15 -3.06 -9.80
N GLY A 191 21.61 -1.87 -9.96
CA GLY A 191 20.18 -1.60 -9.86
C GLY A 191 19.65 -1.57 -8.42
N CYS A 192 18.47 -2.12 -8.18
CA CYS A 192 17.84 -2.12 -6.86
C CYS A 192 17.06 -3.41 -6.55
N GLN A 193 16.81 -3.63 -5.26
CA GLN A 193 15.82 -4.57 -4.75
C GLN A 193 14.58 -3.79 -4.32
N PHE A 194 13.41 -4.21 -4.78
CA PHE A 194 12.12 -3.71 -4.33
C PHE A 194 11.42 -4.79 -3.50
N THR A 195 10.95 -4.42 -2.31
CA THR A 195 10.12 -5.27 -1.46
C THR A 195 8.79 -4.57 -1.21
N TYR A 196 7.69 -5.24 -1.53
CA TYR A 196 6.34 -4.83 -1.16
C TYR A 196 5.84 -5.77 -0.07
N LEU A 197 5.44 -5.25 1.08
CA LEU A 197 4.81 -6.02 2.15
C LEU A 197 3.48 -5.39 2.51
N THR A 198 2.47 -6.22 2.75
CA THR A 198 1.14 -5.75 3.13
C THR A 198 0.48 -6.69 4.13
N LEU A 199 -0.21 -6.10 5.11
CA LEU A 199 -1.24 -6.71 5.92
C LEU A 199 -2.51 -5.89 5.74
N VAL A 200 -3.51 -6.49 5.10
CA VAL A 200 -4.73 -5.80 4.69
C VAL A 200 -5.93 -6.71 4.94
N ASP A 201 -7.00 -6.11 5.47
CA ASP A 201 -8.34 -6.67 5.42
C ASP A 201 -9.11 -5.95 4.31
N PRO A 202 -9.25 -6.56 3.12
CA PRO A 202 -10.00 -5.96 2.01
C PRO A 202 -11.52 -5.96 2.24
N LYS A 203 -12.00 -6.56 3.35
CA LYS A 203 -13.41 -6.81 3.69
C LYS A 203 -14.16 -7.57 2.56
N GLY A 204 -15.47 -7.74 2.72
CA GLY A 204 -16.33 -8.37 1.70
C GLY A 204 -16.23 -9.90 1.56
N LYS A 205 -15.56 -10.59 2.50
CA LYS A 205 -15.35 -12.07 2.49
C LYS A 205 -14.90 -12.61 1.13
N LEU A 206 -13.62 -12.45 0.82
CA LEU A 206 -13.07 -12.90 -0.45
C LEU A 206 -12.88 -14.44 -0.52
N PRO A 207 -12.99 -15.06 -1.72
CA PRO A 207 -12.72 -16.48 -1.90
C PRO A 207 -11.25 -16.87 -1.69
N ASN A 208 -11.00 -18.06 -1.13
CA ASN A 208 -9.63 -18.59 -0.94
C ASN A 208 -8.84 -18.74 -2.25
N TRP A 209 -9.51 -19.07 -3.36
CA TRP A 209 -8.82 -19.19 -4.66
C TRP A 209 -8.22 -17.86 -5.12
N LEU A 210 -8.87 -16.73 -4.77
CA LEU A 210 -8.41 -15.40 -5.15
C LEU A 210 -7.10 -15.07 -4.45
N ILE A 211 -6.96 -15.48 -3.18
CA ILE A 211 -5.71 -15.33 -2.42
C ILE A 211 -4.55 -16.00 -3.16
N ASN A 212 -4.74 -17.25 -3.62
CA ASN A 212 -3.73 -17.97 -4.39
C ASN A 212 -3.41 -17.27 -5.73
N ARG A 213 -4.42 -16.69 -6.41
CA ARG A 213 -4.21 -15.91 -7.64
C ARG A 213 -3.43 -14.63 -7.37
N VAL A 214 -3.71 -13.94 -6.26
CA VAL A 214 -2.98 -12.73 -5.86
C VAL A 214 -1.50 -13.03 -5.67
N THR A 215 -1.16 -14.08 -4.91
CA THR A 215 0.24 -14.41 -4.58
C THR A 215 1.02 -14.96 -5.77
N LYS A 216 0.41 -15.83 -6.58
CA LYS A 216 1.11 -16.54 -7.68
C LYS A 216 1.12 -15.79 -9.00
N THR A 217 0.19 -14.85 -9.19
CA THR A 217 -0.02 -14.21 -10.50
C THR A 217 0.03 -12.69 -10.40
N ILE A 218 -0.84 -12.08 -9.58
CA ILE A 218 -1.01 -10.62 -9.57
C ILE A 218 0.22 -9.92 -9.00
N ALA A 219 0.75 -10.39 -7.86
CA ALA A 219 1.92 -9.77 -7.23
C ALA A 219 3.18 -9.80 -8.11
N PRO A 220 3.57 -10.94 -8.73
CA PRO A 220 4.69 -10.96 -9.68
C PRO A 220 4.47 -10.04 -10.89
N ARG A 221 3.25 -10.00 -11.45
CA ARG A 221 2.92 -9.11 -12.58
C ARG A 221 2.99 -7.64 -12.19
N LEU A 222 2.53 -7.25 -11.01
CA LEU A 222 2.65 -5.88 -10.52
C LEU A 222 4.13 -5.47 -10.40
N CYS A 223 5.01 -6.35 -9.92
CA CYS A 223 6.45 -6.09 -9.91
C CYS A 223 7.05 -5.95 -11.33
N LYS A 224 6.59 -6.75 -12.30
CA LYS A 224 6.98 -6.62 -13.71
C LYS A 224 6.54 -5.25 -14.28
N LYS A 225 5.29 -4.85 -14.04
CA LYS A 225 4.73 -3.55 -14.47
C LYS A 225 5.47 -2.38 -13.83
N LEU A 226 5.75 -2.44 -12.53
CA LEU A 226 6.57 -1.44 -11.83
C LEU A 226 7.94 -1.30 -12.49
N ARG A 227 8.66 -2.40 -12.76
CA ARG A 227 9.95 -2.34 -13.46
C ARG A 227 9.82 -1.69 -14.85
N LYS A 228 8.80 -2.05 -15.64
CA LYS A 228 8.54 -1.44 -16.96
C LYS A 228 8.30 0.07 -16.82
N ALA A 229 7.50 0.47 -15.83
CA ALA A 229 7.22 1.86 -15.52
C ALA A 229 8.50 2.64 -15.16
N CYS A 230 9.39 2.05 -14.35
CA CYS A 230 10.70 2.62 -14.02
C CYS A 230 11.56 2.89 -15.25
N LEU A 231 11.61 1.96 -16.20
CA LEU A 231 12.38 2.14 -17.45
C LEU A 231 11.81 3.26 -18.34
N GLY A 232 10.51 3.53 -18.25
CA GLY A 232 9.82 4.60 -18.99
C GLY A 232 9.78 5.95 -18.27
N TYR A 233 10.06 5.99 -16.96
CA TYR A 233 9.73 7.13 -16.10
C TYR A 233 10.41 8.42 -16.51
N GLU A 234 11.73 8.41 -16.75
CA GLU A 234 12.47 9.62 -17.15
C GLU A 234 11.96 10.23 -18.46
N ARG A 235 11.59 9.38 -19.42
CA ARG A 235 11.01 9.82 -20.70
C ARG A 235 9.65 10.47 -20.47
N TRP A 236 8.82 9.87 -19.62
CA TRP A 236 7.51 10.40 -19.28
C TRP A 236 7.63 11.71 -18.50
N LYS A 237 8.44 11.74 -17.43
CA LYS A 237 8.59 12.89 -16.52
C LYS A 237 9.14 14.12 -17.24
N ARG A 238 9.98 13.96 -18.27
CA ARG A 238 10.46 15.10 -19.11
C ARG A 238 9.34 15.79 -19.89
N LYS A 239 8.28 15.06 -20.24
CA LYS A 239 7.13 15.59 -21.00
C LYS A 239 6.06 16.21 -20.10
N HIS A 240 6.18 16.05 -18.78
CA HIS A 240 5.20 16.54 -17.81
C HIS A 240 5.85 17.62 -16.94
N LYS A 241 5.10 18.70 -16.67
CA LYS A 241 5.61 19.78 -15.84
C LYS A 241 5.86 19.26 -14.42
N ARG A 242 7.07 19.46 -13.91
CA ARG A 242 7.39 19.22 -12.50
C ARG A 242 6.73 20.31 -11.67
N THR A 243 5.85 19.90 -10.77
CA THR A 243 5.23 20.76 -9.76
C THR A 243 5.63 20.26 -8.38
N GLU A 244 5.47 21.11 -7.37
CA GLU A 244 5.63 20.69 -5.98
C GLU A 244 4.63 19.57 -5.63
N GLU A 245 3.40 19.69 -6.11
CA GLU A 245 2.34 18.69 -5.92
C GLU A 245 2.73 17.30 -6.45
N ASN A 246 3.34 17.21 -7.64
CA ASN A 246 3.75 15.93 -8.26
C ASN A 246 5.23 15.56 -8.04
N ASN A 247 5.91 16.20 -7.08
CA ASN A 247 7.24 15.83 -6.57
C ASN A 247 7.34 16.05 -5.04
N PHE A 248 6.22 15.99 -4.33
CA PHE A 248 6.11 16.37 -2.92
C PHE A 248 7.10 15.65 -1.99
N TRP A 249 7.46 14.41 -2.32
CA TRP A 249 8.44 13.60 -1.57
C TRP A 249 9.89 14.11 -1.69
N ARG A 250 10.17 15.05 -2.60
CA ARG A 250 11.49 15.69 -2.79
C ARG A 250 11.55 17.12 -2.26
N ILE A 251 10.44 17.64 -1.71
CA ILE A 251 10.41 18.99 -1.15
C ILE A 251 11.18 18.99 0.17
N LYS A 252 12.01 20.02 0.39
CA LYS A 252 12.79 20.17 1.63
C LYS A 252 12.05 20.96 2.71
N GLU A 253 11.17 21.86 2.30
CA GLU A 253 10.35 22.68 3.18
C GLU A 253 8.97 22.90 2.55
N ILE A 254 7.90 22.59 3.28
CA ILE A 254 6.52 22.87 2.87
C ILE A 254 6.29 24.39 2.96
N LYS A 255 6.42 25.10 1.84
CA LYS A 255 6.21 26.55 1.78
C LYS A 255 5.06 26.97 0.86
N ASP A 256 4.79 26.22 -0.22
CA ASP A 256 3.84 26.65 -1.27
C ASP A 256 3.00 25.49 -1.87
N ILE A 257 2.58 24.54 -1.01
CA ILE A 257 1.70 23.45 -1.47
C ILE A 257 0.24 23.88 -1.32
N ASN A 258 -0.57 23.74 -2.37
CA ASN A 258 -2.04 23.89 -2.35
C ASN A 258 -2.78 22.89 -1.45
N ILE A 259 -2.07 22.17 -0.58
CA ILE A 259 -2.58 21.11 0.27
C ILE A 259 -2.49 21.61 1.71
N PRO A 260 -3.60 21.59 2.47
CA PRO A 260 -3.61 22.13 3.81
C PRO A 260 -2.83 21.25 4.78
N LYS A 261 -2.40 21.85 5.89
CA LYS A 261 -1.99 21.11 7.08
C LYS A 261 -3.18 20.29 7.57
N LEU A 262 -2.94 19.07 8.02
CA LEU A 262 -3.99 18.18 8.48
C LEU A 262 -4.61 18.67 9.80
N GLU A 263 -5.93 18.77 9.83
CA GLU A 263 -6.70 19.06 11.05
C GLU A 263 -6.93 17.77 11.84
N LEU A 264 -6.20 17.58 12.94
CA LEU A 264 -6.24 16.33 13.71
C LEU A 264 -7.61 16.00 14.31
N THR A 265 -8.46 17.01 14.51
CA THR A 265 -9.83 16.83 15.02
C THR A 265 -10.77 16.18 14.00
N ASP A 266 -10.45 16.25 12.71
CA ASP A 266 -11.16 15.55 11.64
C ASP A 266 -10.73 14.07 11.55
N CYS A 267 -9.65 13.67 12.22
CA CYS A 267 -9.09 12.31 12.18
C CYS A 267 -9.51 11.42 13.35
N VAL A 268 -10.40 11.90 14.22
CA VAL A 268 -10.88 11.14 15.38
C VAL A 268 -12.29 10.65 15.07
N TYR A 269 -12.47 9.33 15.12
CA TYR A 269 -13.79 8.73 14.93
C TYR A 269 -14.73 9.11 16.08
N LYS A 270 -15.87 9.74 15.74
CA LYS A 270 -16.83 10.28 16.71
C LYS A 270 -17.99 9.33 17.04
N GLY A 271 -17.95 8.07 16.57
CA GLY A 271 -18.89 7.04 17.00
C GLY A 271 -20.23 6.98 16.24
N GLU A 272 -20.32 7.55 15.04
CA GLU A 272 -21.51 7.36 14.19
C GLU A 272 -21.62 5.92 13.70
N GLU A 273 -22.80 5.28 13.74
CA GLU A 273 -22.95 3.90 13.27
C GLU A 273 -22.56 3.76 11.79
N ILE A 274 -21.38 3.20 11.53
CA ILE A 274 -20.98 2.75 10.21
C ILE A 274 -21.59 1.37 10.00
N SER A 275 -22.56 1.28 9.09
CA SER A 275 -23.03 0.00 8.59
C SER A 275 -21.92 -0.65 7.74
N GLU A 276 -21.20 -1.62 8.31
CA GLU A 276 -20.29 -2.51 7.59
C GLU A 276 -21.05 -3.70 6.96
N ASP A 277 -22.22 -3.46 6.36
CA ASP A 277 -22.98 -4.47 5.62
C ASP A 277 -22.39 -4.64 4.20
N TRP A 278 -21.18 -5.19 4.17
CA TRP A 278 -20.48 -5.45 2.92
C TRP A 278 -21.00 -6.73 2.26
N PRO A 279 -21.16 -6.74 0.92
CA PRO A 279 -21.66 -7.92 0.23
C PRO A 279 -20.72 -9.12 0.44
N ASP A 280 -21.31 -10.31 0.52
CA ASP A 280 -20.57 -11.57 0.61
C ASP A 280 -20.09 -11.97 -0.79
N GLU A 281 -18.79 -11.76 -1.05
CA GLU A 281 -18.16 -12.05 -2.34
C GLU A 281 -17.56 -13.47 -2.40
N SER A 282 -17.74 -14.28 -1.36
CA SER A 282 -17.10 -15.60 -1.23
C SER A 282 -17.59 -16.61 -2.26
N GLY A 283 -18.80 -16.41 -2.80
CA GLY A 283 -19.42 -17.25 -3.82
C GLY A 283 -18.89 -17.02 -5.24
N ILE A 284 -18.10 -15.96 -5.49
CA ILE A 284 -17.57 -15.64 -6.82
C ILE A 284 -16.61 -16.74 -7.27
N GLN A 285 -16.92 -17.36 -8.41
CA GLN A 285 -16.14 -18.45 -8.98
C GLN A 285 -14.98 -17.92 -9.86
N PRO A 286 -13.86 -18.66 -9.99
CA PRO A 286 -12.70 -18.20 -10.76
C PRO A 286 -13.02 -17.84 -12.22
N ASN A 287 -13.96 -18.54 -12.84
CA ASN A 287 -14.38 -18.34 -14.23
C ASN A 287 -15.26 -17.10 -14.44
N ALA A 288 -15.79 -16.51 -13.37
CA ALA A 288 -16.58 -15.28 -13.44
C ALA A 288 -15.69 -14.03 -13.53
N VAL A 289 -14.38 -14.17 -13.27
CA VAL A 289 -13.45 -13.07 -13.42
C VAL A 289 -13.08 -12.91 -14.89
N ASN A 290 -13.29 -11.70 -15.42
CA ASN A 290 -12.80 -11.35 -16.74
C ASN A 290 -11.27 -11.48 -16.76
N ASP A 291 -10.76 -12.39 -17.58
CA ASP A 291 -9.32 -12.55 -17.83
C ASP A 291 -8.80 -11.44 -18.77
N GLU A 292 -9.03 -10.16 -18.44
CA GLU A 292 -8.38 -9.00 -19.09
C GLU A 292 -6.83 -9.10 -19.01
N GLU A 293 -6.33 -10.00 -18.18
CA GLU A 293 -4.92 -10.30 -18.02
C GLU A 293 -4.30 -11.10 -19.18
N LYS A 294 -5.09 -11.81 -20.00
CA LYS A 294 -4.58 -12.54 -21.19
C LYS A 294 -4.28 -11.58 -22.34
N GLU A 295 -5.15 -10.60 -22.55
CA GLU A 295 -4.97 -9.55 -23.57
C GLU A 295 -3.72 -8.69 -23.27
N GLU A 296 -3.44 -8.42 -21.99
CA GLU A 296 -2.24 -7.68 -21.58
C GLU A 296 -0.91 -8.44 -21.78
N GLU A 297 -0.91 -9.77 -21.67
CA GLU A 297 0.29 -10.59 -21.94
C GLU A 297 0.63 -10.59 -23.43
N GLU A 298 -0.39 -10.62 -24.30
CA GLU A 298 -0.22 -10.53 -25.75
C GLU A 298 0.30 -9.15 -26.18
N GLU A 299 -0.20 -8.04 -25.60
CA GLU A 299 0.31 -6.69 -25.86
C GLU A 299 1.76 -6.49 -25.39
N ASP A 300 2.12 -7.01 -24.20
CA ASP A 300 3.48 -6.93 -23.65
C ASP A 300 4.50 -7.69 -24.52
N ASP A 301 4.11 -8.85 -25.06
CA ASP A 301 4.97 -9.68 -25.91
C ASP A 301 5.14 -9.05 -27.31
N GLU A 302 4.09 -8.46 -27.89
CA GLU A 302 4.17 -7.72 -29.16
C GLU A 302 5.07 -6.47 -29.06
N GLU A 303 5.03 -5.74 -27.95
CA GLU A 303 5.86 -4.53 -27.73
C GLU A 303 7.35 -4.90 -27.49
N SER A 304 7.62 -6.09 -26.95
CA SER A 304 8.98 -6.62 -26.78
C SER A 304 9.59 -7.22 -28.05
N GLY A 305 8.75 -7.55 -29.04
CA GLY A 305 9.14 -8.10 -30.35
C GLY A 305 9.51 -7.05 -31.40
N LYS A 306 9.15 -5.77 -31.19
CA LYS A 306 9.56 -4.66 -32.05
C LYS A 306 10.90 -4.08 -31.57
N LYS A 307 11.99 -4.76 -31.97
CA LYS A 307 13.37 -4.26 -31.87
C LYS A 307 13.60 -3.02 -32.74
#